data_AF-A0A7Y8HBL8-F1
#
_entry.id   AF-A0A7Y8HBL8-F1
#
_cell.length_a   1.000
_cell.length_b   1.000
_cell.length_c   1.000
_cell.angle_alpha   90.00
_cell.angle_beta   90.00
_cell.angle_gamma   90.00
#
_symmetry.space_group_name_H-M   'P 1'
#
loop_
_entity.id
_entity.type
_entity.pdbx_description
1 polymer ?
#
loop_
_entity_poly.entity_id
_entity_poly.type
_entity_poly.pdbx_seq_one_letter_code
_entity_poly.pdbx_strand_id
1 'polypeptide(L)' 'MARHTGIRPLFNEHFVRTGKVSVESGRFFSRMFDFRQKGDYADFVQFEEEKIREWLGLAERFISDLDQAIEKEGLLQIEL' A
#
# COMPACT_ATOMS: atom_id res chain seq x y z
N MET A 1 19.16 -5.76 -7.08
CA MET A 1 18.87 -4.82 -5.98
C MET A 1 17.68 -3.96 -6.41
N ALA A 2 16.46 -4.47 -6.22
CA ALA A 2 15.26 -3.64 -6.40
C ALA A 2 15.33 -2.58 -5.30
N ARG A 3 15.60 -1.32 -5.65
CA ARG A 3 15.56 -0.25 -4.65
C ARG A 3 14.16 -0.29 -4.05
N HIS A 4 14.04 -0.44 -2.73
CA HIS A 4 12.74 -0.42 -2.04
C HIS A 4 11.91 0.83 -2.41
N THR A 5 12.55 1.89 -2.90
CA THR A 5 11.90 3.11 -3.42
C THR A 5 11.21 2.95 -4.78
N GLY A 6 11.52 1.93 -5.58
CA GLY A 6 10.98 1.75 -6.94
C GLY A 6 9.53 1.27 -6.98
N ILE A 7 9.04 0.60 -5.93
CA ILE A 7 7.68 0.07 -5.92
C ILE A 7 6.61 1.18 -5.83
N ARG A 8 6.89 2.28 -5.12
CA ARG A 8 5.96 3.42 -5.00
C ARG A 8 5.66 4.13 -6.33
N PRO A 9 6.66 4.55 -7.13
CA PRO A 9 6.39 5.15 -8.43
C PRO A 9 5.73 4.15 -9.38
N LEU A 10 6.13 2.88 -9.39
CA LEU A 10 5.50 1.85 -10.21
C LEU A 10 4.03 1.61 -9.83
N PHE A 11 3.71 1.55 -8.53
CA PHE A 11 2.34 1.43 -8.05
C PHE A 11 1.49 2.63 -8.49
N ASN A 12 2.02 3.85 -8.33
CA ASN A 12 1.32 5.05 -8.77
C ASN A 12 1.13 5.07 -10.30
N GLU A 13 2.15 4.69 -11.07
CA GLU A 13 2.09 4.68 -12.52
C GLU A 13 1.10 3.66 -13.07
N HIS A 14 1.15 2.42 -12.57
CA HIS A 14 0.40 1.31 -13.17
C HIS A 14 -0.98 1.07 -12.56
N PHE A 15 -1.23 1.51 -11.32
CA PHE A 15 -2.51 1.30 -10.64
C PHE A 15 -3.29 2.60 -10.40
N VAL A 16 -2.62 3.65 -9.91
CA VAL A 16 -3.32 4.91 -9.54
C VAL A 16 -3.62 5.76 -10.78
N ARG A 17 -2.60 6.04 -11.61
CA ARG A 17 -2.75 6.89 -12.80
C ARG A 17 -3.61 6.25 -13.89
N THR A 18 -3.70 4.93 -13.91
CA THR A 18 -4.56 4.16 -14.81
C THR A 18 -5.99 4.02 -14.29
N GLY A 19 -6.28 4.48 -13.06
CA GLY A 19 -7.60 4.41 -12.46
C GLY A 19 -8.00 3.02 -11.94
N LYS A 20 -7.08 2.05 -11.90
CA LYS A 20 -7.33 0.70 -11.35
C LYS A 20 -7.55 0.73 -9.84
N VAL A 21 -6.91 1.66 -9.15
CA VAL A 21 -7.16 1.96 -7.73
C VAL A 21 -7.37 3.46 -7.54
N SER A 22 -8.04 3.81 -6.45
CA SER A 22 -8.29 5.22 -6.12
C SER A 22 -7.00 5.99 -5.78
N VAL A 23 -7.04 7.31 -5.97
CA VAL A 23 -5.97 8.21 -5.51
C VAL A 23 -5.78 8.13 -3.99
N GLU A 24 -6.86 7.90 -3.24
CA GLU A 24 -6.80 7.73 -1.79
C GLU A 24 -6.02 6.47 -1.40
N SER A 25 -6.29 5.34 -2.07
CA SER A 25 -5.54 4.09 -1.92
C SER A 25 -4.04 4.30 -2.23
N GLY A 26 -3.72 5.07 -3.27
CA GLY A 26 -2.34 5.47 -3.60
C GLY A 26 -1.64 6.28 -2.51
N ARG A 27 -2.36 7.24 -1.91
CA ARG A 27 -1.86 8.05 -0.79
C ARG A 27 -1.69 7.21 0.48
N PHE A 28 -2.64 6.32 0.76
CA PHE A 28 -2.58 5.40 1.89
C PHE A 28 -1.35 4.49 1.80
N PHE A 29 -1.14 3.83 0.66
CA PHE A 29 0.04 2.99 0.41
C PHE A 29 1.34 3.76 0.64
N SER A 30 1.44 4.98 0.09
CA SER A 30 2.62 5.84 0.25
C SER A 30 2.90 6.17 1.71
N ARG A 31 1.86 6.50 2.48
CA ARG A 31 1.98 6.84 3.91
C ARG A 31 2.42 5.63 4.73
N MET A 32 1.81 4.46 4.53
CA MET A 32 2.15 3.24 5.27
C MET A 32 3.58 2.78 4.95
N PHE A 33 4.02 2.94 3.70
CA PHE A 33 5.39 2.69 3.32
C PHE A 33 6.38 3.59 4.08
N ASP A 34 6.09 4.89 4.19
CA ASP A 34 6.92 5.83 4.96
C ASP A 34 6.91 5.50 6.47
N PHE A 35 5.77 5.12 7.03
CA PHE A 35 5.65 4.74 8.44
C PHE A 35 6.39 3.44 8.76
N ARG A 36 6.36 2.46 7.86
CA ARG A 36 7.18 1.27 7.98
C ARG A 36 8.66 1.63 8.02
N GLN A 37 9.15 2.45 7.09
CA GLN A 37 10.56 2.86 7.10
C GLN A 37 10.96 3.59 8.37
N LYS A 38 10.10 4.48 8.88
CA LYS A 38 10.33 5.17 10.14
C LYS A 38 10.36 4.19 11.31
N GLY A 39 9.40 3.27 11.41
CA GLY A 39 9.36 2.27 12.47
C GLY A 39 10.56 1.32 12.45
N ASP A 40 11.03 0.92 11.26
CA ASP A 40 12.13 -0.03 11.09
C ASP A 40 13.52 0.61 11.29
N TYR A 41 13.69 1.91 11.01
CA TYR A 41 15.02 2.54 10.88
C TYR A 41 15.24 3.85 11.63
N ALA A 42 14.20 4.50 12.17
CA ALA A 42 14.37 5.76 12.90
C ALA A 42 14.25 5.54 14.42
N ASP A 43 15.16 6.17 15.17
CA ASP A 43 15.13 6.12 16.63
C ASP A 43 13.91 6.86 17.18
N PHE A 44 13.37 6.37 18.31
CA PHE A 44 12.28 6.98 19.07
C PHE A 44 10.94 7.15 18.32
N VAL A 45 10.69 6.35 17.28
CA VAL A 45 9.38 6.32 16.62
C VAL A 45 8.38 5.55 17.48
N GLN A 46 7.28 6.21 17.83
CA GLN A 46 6.12 5.60 18.49
C GLN A 46 4.86 5.96 17.72
N PHE A 47 3.95 5.01 17.62
CA PHE A 47 2.64 5.20 17.02
C PHE A 47 1.57 4.95 18.09
N GLU A 48 0.53 5.78 18.09
CA GLU A 48 -0.61 5.63 18.98
C GLU A 48 -1.40 4.36 18.63
N GLU A 49 -1.81 3.58 19.62
CA GLU A 49 -2.50 2.30 19.41
C GLU A 49 -3.79 2.48 18.61
N GLU A 50 -4.55 3.53 18.89
CA GLU A 50 -5.78 3.90 18.21
C GLU A 50 -5.53 4.15 16.72
N LYS A 51 -4.40 4.80 16.39
CA LYS A 51 -3.98 5.02 15.00
C LYS A 51 -3.54 3.75 14.31
N ILE A 52 -2.83 2.86 15.01
CA ILE A 52 -2.48 1.54 14.47
C ILE A 52 -3.75 0.75 14.14
N ARG A 53 -4.74 0.73 15.04
CA ARG A 53 -6.02 0.04 14.82
C ARG A 53 -6.78 0.62 13.62
N GLU A 54 -6.80 1.94 13.49
CA GLU A 54 -7.39 2.64 12.34
C GLU A 54 -6.68 2.23 11.02
N TRP A 55 -5.35 2.26 11.00
CA TRP A 55 -4.56 1.91 9.81
C TRP A 55 -4.66 0.44 9.45
N LEU A 56 -4.78 -0.45 10.44
CA LEU A 56 -4.97 -1.88 10.18
C LEU A 56 -6.29 -2.11 9.44
N GLY A 57 -7.39 -1.52 9.90
CA GLY A 57 -8.68 -1.63 9.21
C GLY A 57 -8.67 -0.96 7.82
N LEU A 58 -7.90 0.11 7.63
CA LEU A 58 -7.68 0.71 6.31
C LEU A 58 -6.84 -0.19 5.40
N ALA A 59 -5.85 -0.91 5.95
CA ALA A 59 -5.00 -1.84 5.21
C ALA A 59 -5.80 -3.05 4.71
N GLU A 60 -6.68 -3.60 5.54
CA GLU A 60 -7.59 -4.69 5.15
C GLU A 60 -8.49 -4.28 3.98
N ARG A 61 -9.10 -3.08 4.05
CA ARG A 61 -9.89 -2.53 2.94
C ARG A 61 -9.05 -2.30 1.69
N PHE A 62 -7.86 -1.73 1.85
CA PHE A 62 -6.94 -1.48 0.75
C PHE A 62 -6.54 -2.77 0.02
N ILE A 63 -6.29 -3.86 0.76
CA ILE A 63 -5.97 -5.18 0.18
C ILE A 63 -7.19 -5.71 -0.59
N SER A 64 -8.39 -5.65 0.00
CA SER A 64 -9.62 -6.09 -0.68
C SER A 64 -9.89 -5.32 -1.98
N ASP A 65 -9.67 -4.00 -1.99
CA ASP A 65 -9.82 -3.17 -3.20
C ASP A 65 -8.79 -3.56 -4.27
N LEU A 66 -7.56 -3.89 -3.86
CA LEU A 66 -6.51 -4.36 -4.77
C LEU A 66 -6.83 -5.72 -5.37
N ASP A 67 -7.29 -6.67 -4.56
CA ASP A 67 -7.67 -8.00 -5.04
C ASP A 67 -8.75 -7.88 -6.12
N GLN A 68 -9.79 -7.07 -5.86
CA GLN A 68 -10.83 -6.79 -6.85
C GLN A 68 -10.29 -6.11 -8.13
N ALA A 69 -9.31 -5.20 -8.00
CA ALA A 69 -8.69 -4.55 -9.15
C ALA A 69 -7.87 -5.56 -9.97
N ILE A 70 -7.14 -6.47 -9.32
CA ILE A 70 -6.32 -7.51 -9.97
C ILE A 70 -7.21 -8.56 -10.65
N GLU A 71 -8.29 -8.99 -10.00
CA GLU A 71 -9.31 -9.89 -10.56
C GLU A 71 -9.92 -9.32 -11.85
N LYS A 72 -10.36 -8.05 -11.81
CA LYS A 72 -10.94 -7.37 -12.97
C LYS A 72 -9.98 -7.28 -14.16
N GLU A 73 -8.68 -7.19 -13.89
CA GLU A 73 -7.63 -7.10 -14.90
C GLU A 73 -7.16 -8.48 -15.41
N GLY A 74 -7.67 -9.57 -14.86
CA GLY A 74 -7.27 -10.93 -15.25
C GLY A 74 -5.83 -11.30 -14.86
N LEU A 75 -5.27 -10.63 -13.83
CA LEU A 75 -3.87 -10.78 -13.42
C LEU A 75 -3.63 -11.88 -12.39
N LEU A 76 -4.68 -12.55 -11.89
CA LEU A 76 -4.57 -13.73 -11.02
C LEU A 76 -4.32 -14.99 -11.85
N GLN A 77 -3.05 -15.22 -12.20
CA GLN A 77 -2.54 -16.54 -12.61
C GLN A 77 -1.38 -17.03 -11.74
N ILE A 78 -1.37 -16.65 -10.46
CA ILE A 78 -0.34 -17.13 -9.53
C ILE A 78 -1.07 -17.84 -8.40
N GLU A 79 -1.18 -19.16 -8.52
CA GLU A 79 -1.54 -20.05 -7.42
C GLU A 79 -0.48 -19.92 -6.31
N LEU A 80 -0.94 -19.83 -5.05
CA LEU A 80 -0.10 -19.87 -3.84
C LEU A 80 0.47 -21.27 -3.60
#